data_AF-A0A920E5J7-F1
#
_entry.id   AF-A0A920E5J7-F1
#
_cell.length_a   1.000
_cell.length_b   1.000
_cell.length_c   1.000
_cell.angle_alpha   90.00
_cell.angle_beta   90.00
_cell.angle_gamma   90.00
#
_symmetry.space_group_name_H-M   'P 1'
#
loop_
_entity.id
_entity.type
_entity.pdbx_description
1 polymer ?
#
loop_
_entity_poly.entity_id
_entity_poly.type
_entity_poly.pdbx_seq_one_letter_code
_entity_poly.pdbx_strand_id
1 'polypeptide(L)'
;MLKPLIDELDSNFKNYRICIVSDHPTPIELRTHSYEYVPYLIYEKNTNLCNHNFKNFSEKIVEQTEHIIDDGYKLLSRLICN
;
A
#
# COMPACT_ATOMS: atom_id res chain seq x y z
N MET A 1 11.75 -4.58 -7.21
CA MET A 1 11.09 -4.26 -8.50
C MET A 1 10.52 -2.85 -8.58
N LEU A 2 10.14 -2.18 -7.48
CA LEU A 2 9.53 -0.84 -7.54
C LEU A 2 10.52 0.30 -7.87
N LYS A 3 11.81 0.12 -7.60
CA LYS A 3 12.82 1.17 -7.74
C LYS A 3 12.87 1.81 -9.15
N PRO A 4 12.95 1.05 -10.27
CA PRO A 4 12.97 1.65 -11.60
C PRO A 4 11.72 2.48 -11.91
N LEU A 5 10.54 2.04 -11.46
CA LEU A 5 9.29 2.78 -11.63
C LEU A 5 9.34 4.12 -10.87
N ILE A 6 9.79 4.09 -9.62
CA ILE A 6 9.89 5.31 -8.79
C ILE A 6 10.91 6.29 -9.38
N ASP A 7 12.09 5.79 -9.79
CA ASP A 7 13.14 6.62 -10.39
C ASP A 7 12.63 7.34 -11.68
N GLU A 8 11.84 6.65 -12.51
CA GLU A 8 11.23 7.23 -13.72
C GLU A 8 10.13 8.24 -13.38
N LEU A 9 9.26 7.93 -12.42
CA LEU A 9 8.21 8.84 -11.96
C LEU A 9 8.82 10.11 -11.36
N ASP A 10 9.92 9.98 -10.62
CA ASP A 10 10.62 11.11 -10.02
C ASP A 10 11.26 12.04 -11.04
N SER A 11 11.75 11.47 -12.15
CA SER A 11 12.40 12.22 -13.22
C SER A 11 11.38 12.98 -14.09
N ASN A 12 10.18 12.43 -14.29
CA ASN A 12 9.22 12.96 -15.26
C ASN A 12 8.03 13.71 -14.65
N PHE A 13 7.70 13.45 -13.38
CA PHE A 13 6.49 14.00 -12.76
C PHE A 13 6.81 14.78 -11.48
N LYS A 14 6.26 15.99 -11.42
CA LYS A 14 6.36 16.84 -10.23
C LYS A 14 5.60 16.26 -9.04
N ASN A 15 4.39 15.74 -9.31
CA ASN A 15 3.49 15.15 -8.32
C ASN A 15 2.98 13.82 -8.84
N TYR A 16 2.95 12.81 -7.99
CA TYR A 16 2.31 11.53 -8.27
C TYR A 16 1.93 10.83 -6.96
N ARG A 17 0.97 9.90 -7.06
CA ARG A 17 0.60 8.98 -5.99
C ARG A 17 0.70 7.54 -6.49
N ILE A 18 1.07 6.63 -5.60
CA ILE A 18 1.18 5.20 -5.88
C ILE A 18 0.37 4.45 -4.81
N CYS A 19 -0.51 3.55 -5.26
CA CYS A 19 -1.13 2.55 -4.38
C CYS A 19 -0.47 1.19 -4.65
N ILE A 20 0.03 0.55 -3.60
CA ILE A 20 0.56 -0.80 -3.63
C ILE A 20 -0.38 -1.67 -2.80
N VAL A 21 -0.93 -2.71 -3.42
CA VAL A 21 -1.87 -3.65 -2.79
C VAL A 21 -1.86 -4.96 -3.58
N SER A 22 -2.16 -6.08 -2.93
CA SER A 22 -2.46 -7.36 -3.59
C SER A 22 -3.96 -7.57 -3.69
N ASP A 23 -4.42 -8.46 -4.55
CA ASP A 23 -5.84 -8.78 -4.69
C ASP A 23 -6.38 -9.55 -3.48
N HIS A 24 -5.72 -10.64 -3.09
CA HIS A 24 -6.11 -11.48 -1.94
C HIS A 24 -4.90 -12.23 -1.36
N PRO A 25 -4.95 -12.66 -0.10
CA PRO A 25 -3.88 -13.48 0.48
C PRO A 25 -3.95 -14.90 -0.09
N THR A 26 -2.77 -15.46 -0.40
CA THR A 26 -2.62 -16.86 -0.83
C THR A 26 -1.56 -17.55 0.04
N PRO A 27 -1.90 -17.93 1.29
CA PRO A 27 -0.94 -18.51 2.21
C PRO A 27 -0.37 -19.83 1.67
N ILE A 28 0.94 -20.01 1.78
CA ILE A 28 1.64 -21.22 1.29
C ILE A 28 1.06 -22.48 1.93
N GLU A 29 0.71 -22.43 3.22
CA GLU A 29 0.14 -23.55 3.96
C GLU A 29 -1.24 -23.99 3.45
N LEU A 30 -2.06 -23.04 2.99
CA LEU A 30 -3.40 -23.29 2.47
C LEU A 30 -3.37 -23.69 0.99
N ARG A 31 -2.35 -23.24 0.24
CA ARG A 31 -2.20 -23.45 -1.21
C ARG A 31 -3.43 -23.00 -2.02
N THR A 32 -4.21 -22.09 -1.45
CA THR A 32 -5.42 -21.51 -2.03
C THR A 32 -5.61 -20.11 -1.47
N HIS A 33 -6.50 -19.34 -2.07
CA HIS A 33 -6.83 -18.00 -1.61
C HIS A 33 -7.56 -18.08 -0.26
N SER A 34 -7.32 -17.09 0.59
CA SER A 34 -8.02 -16.90 1.85
C SER A 34 -8.78 -15.56 1.85
N TYR A 35 -9.59 -15.33 2.88
CA TYR A 35 -10.37 -14.09 3.06
C TYR A 35 -9.74 -13.15 4.09
N GLU A 36 -8.49 -13.38 4.47
CA GLU A 36 -7.80 -12.50 5.40
C GLU A 36 -7.47 -11.14 4.74
N TYR A 37 -7.11 -10.16 5.56
CA TYR A 37 -6.71 -8.86 5.05
C TYR A 37 -5.38 -8.94 4.29
N VAL A 38 -5.23 -8.05 3.31
CA VAL A 38 -3.95 -7.79 2.63
C VAL A 38 -3.41 -6.42 3.04
N PRO A 39 -2.08 -6.26 3.15
CA PRO A 39 -1.49 -4.95 3.38
C PRO A 39 -1.67 -4.06 2.14
N TYR A 40 -1.86 -2.76 2.37
CA TYR A 40 -1.83 -1.74 1.31
C TYR A 40 -0.99 -0.54 1.73
N LEU A 41 -0.43 0.18 0.74
CA LEU A 41 0.35 1.40 0.94
C LEU A 41 -0.07 2.44 -0.10
N ILE A 42 -0.46 3.62 0.36
CA ILE A 42 -0.61 4.79 -0.51
C ILE A 42 0.55 5.74 -0.23
N TYR A 43 1.38 5.95 -1.24
CA TYR A 43 2.48 6.91 -1.22
C TYR A 43 2.10 8.13 -2.05
N GLU A 44 2.41 9.32 -1.54
CA GLU A 44 2.30 10.58 -2.27
C GLU A 44 3.65 11.30 -2.23
N LYS A 45 4.13 11.74 -3.39
CA LYS A 45 5.41 12.46 -3.50
C LYS A 45 5.40 13.72 -2.64
N ASN A 46 6.52 13.96 -1.95
CA ASN A 46 6.73 15.07 -1.01
C ASN A 46 5.85 15.03 0.26
N THR A 47 5.25 13.90 0.59
CA THR A 47 4.55 13.73 1.88
C THR A 47 5.53 13.74 3.03
N ASN A 48 5.20 14.46 4.10
CA ASN A 48 5.99 14.45 5.33
C ASN A 48 5.78 13.13 6.08
N LEU A 49 6.83 12.31 6.15
CA LEU A 49 6.84 11.01 6.82
C LEU A 49 7.28 11.08 8.29
N CYS A 50 7.48 12.27 8.87
CA CYS A 50 7.92 12.42 10.27
C CYS A 50 7.00 11.75 11.29
N ASN A 51 5.72 11.55 10.94
CA ASN A 51 4.73 10.88 11.80
C ASN A 51 4.55 9.39 11.47
N HIS A 52 5.29 8.85 10.49
CA HIS A 52 5.23 7.43 10.13
C HIS A 52 6.25 6.62 10.93
N ASN A 53 5.75 5.86 11.91
CA ASN A 53 6.59 4.99 12.73
C ASN A 53 6.94 3.64 12.05
N PHE A 54 6.30 3.33 10.93
CA PHE A 54 6.47 2.06 10.21
C PHE A 54 7.46 2.20 9.06
N LYS A 55 8.53 1.39 9.10
CA LYS A 55 9.62 1.42 8.11
C LYS A 55 9.56 0.29 7.08
N ASN A 56 8.75 -0.74 7.32
CA ASN A 56 8.62 -1.89 6.42
C ASN A 56 7.16 -2.13 6.06
N PHE A 57 6.96 -2.86 4.96
CA PHE A 57 5.67 -3.29 4.45
C PHE A 57 5.54 -4.80 4.63
N SER A 58 4.70 -5.23 5.58
CA SER A 58 4.41 -6.65 5.84
C SER A 58 3.09 -6.81 6.59
N GLU A 59 2.51 -8.00 6.50
CA GLU A 59 1.28 -8.42 7.19
C GLU A 59 1.37 -8.15 8.70
N LYS A 60 2.47 -8.58 9.33
CA LYS A 60 2.71 -8.38 10.77
C LYS A 60 2.72 -6.92 11.22
N ILE A 61 3.17 -6.00 10.37
CA ILE A 61 3.22 -4.57 10.73
C ILE A 61 1.82 -3.96 10.63
N VAL A 62 1.06 -4.31 9.58
CA VAL A 62 -0.27 -3.73 9.36
C VAL A 62 -1.30 -4.20 10.39
N GLU A 63 -1.13 -5.41 10.96
CA GLU A 63 -1.92 -5.91 12.09
C GLU A 63 -1.85 -5.00 13.33
N GLN A 64 -0.81 -4.17 13.46
CA GLN A 64 -0.62 -3.24 14.58
C GLN A 64 -1.22 -1.86 14.30
N THR A 65 -1.82 -1.67 13.12
CA THR A 65 -2.38 -0.39 12.70
C THR A 65 -3.89 -0.38 12.85
N GLU A 66 -4.44 0.82 13.09
CA GLU A 66 -5.90 1.03 13.07
C GLU A 66 -6.42 1.38 11.66
N HIS A 67 -5.56 1.31 10.64
CA HIS A 67 -5.88 1.68 9.26
C HIS A 67 -6.42 0.50 8.47
N ILE A 68 -7.68 0.15 8.73
CA ILE A 68 -8.38 -0.96 8.07
C ILE A 68 -9.41 -0.41 7.07
N ILE A 69 -9.48 -1.04 5.90
CA ILE A 69 -10.50 -0.78 4.88
C ILE A 69 -11.13 -2.13 4.53
N ASP A 70 -12.36 -2.37 4.98
CA ASP A 70 -13.08 -3.62 4.70
C ASP A 70 -13.49 -3.70 3.23
N ASP A 71 -13.96 -2.59 2.67
CA ASP A 71 -14.44 -2.50 1.30
C ASP A 71 -13.32 -2.05 0.36
N GLY A 72 -12.69 -3.00 -0.33
CA GLY A 72 -11.54 -2.73 -1.21
C GLY A 72 -11.81 -1.65 -2.29
N TYR A 73 -13.04 -1.51 -2.78
CA TYR A 73 -13.38 -0.47 -3.77
C TYR A 73 -13.18 0.96 -3.24
N LYS A 74 -13.18 1.15 -1.90
CA LYS A 74 -12.91 2.45 -1.26
C LYS A 74 -11.44 2.87 -1.39
N LEU A 75 -10.52 1.95 -1.71
CA LEU A 75 -9.10 2.28 -1.90
C LEU A 75 -8.88 3.27 -3.05
N LEU A 76 -9.65 3.16 -4.14
CA LEU A 76 -9.52 4.09 -5.26
C LEU A 76 -9.93 5.52 -4.85
N SER A 77 -11.03 5.64 -4.13
CA SER A 77 -11.45 6.93 -3.55
C SER A 77 -10.40 7.46 -2.58
N ARG A 78 -9.79 6.61 -1.74
CA ARG A 78 -8.68 6.99 -0.84
C ARG A 78 -7.47 7.50 -1.62
N LEU A 79 -7.13 6.89 -2.75
CA LEU A 79 -6.00 7.30 -3.58
C LEU A 79 -6.22 8.68 -4.22
N ILE A 80 -7.43 8.94 -4.71
CA ILE A 80 -7.73 10.14 -5.51
C ILE A 80 -8.15 11.33 -4.63
N CYS A 81 -8.96 11.11 -3.60
CA CYS A 81 -9.71 12.17 -2.92
C CYS A 81 -9.13 12.64 -1.58
N ASN A 82 -8.06 12.02 -1.06
CA ASN A 82 -7.38 12.57 0.11
C ASN A 82 -6.52 13.78 -0.22
#